data_AF-A0A2V8FGU5-F1
#
_entry.id   AF-A0A2V8FGU5-F1
#
_cell.length_a   1.000
_cell.length_b   1.000
_cell.length_c   1.000
_cell.angle_alpha   90.00
_cell.angle_beta   90.00
_cell.angle_gamma   90.00
#
_symmetry.space_group_name_H-M   'P 1'
#
loop_
_entity.id
_entity.type
_entity.pdbx_description
1 polymer ?
#
loop_
_entity_poly.entity_id
_entity_poly.type
_entity_poly.pdbx_seq_one_letter_code
_entity_poly.pdbx_strand_id
1 'polypeptide(L)'
;MAKHADVVSIGTDAPITVAGIVTTVSGTAANSDYSVPATIGLPEFDCQRTGPTLGIAVIDSGLANVPDLKGRIRAFRDFTQGGIPSLPRDPYGHGTHVAGLIAGNSSPTRGVAHGCNLIGLRVLDDQGVGKTSDVVSALEWAVAYRTPFGISVVNLSLGHPVLELAETDPLVQAVEAAVRAGLVVVVAAGNYGVNPVTGLVGYGGTSSPGNAPSAITVGSVRDQGTTRRTDDVIADYSSRGPTWFDGYAKPDLVAPGHHLLSLASASSYLYSTYPSLRGPSTASGQATLYLSGTSMAAAVVSGTAAAMIDGTRSAFGATPTPNALKAMLMHTAFPMTAADGSPYDVLTEGAGGLNGAGALELAQAIDPRAPLGSSWLIAGVTESSTIDGQTISWGQNIVWGDNIVWGDSLRTLTTATNIVWGDNIVWGDNIVWGDSYAIHGTNGQNIVWGDNIVWGDNIVWGDVFIRVQQ
;
A
#
# COMPACT_ATOMS: atom_id res chain seq x y z
N MET A 1 -22.74 -25.86 -14.63
CA MET A 1 -22.11 -24.53 -14.74
C MET A 1 -20.70 -24.64 -15.32
N ALA A 2 -19.77 -25.34 -14.67
CA ALA A 2 -18.35 -25.45 -15.10
C ALA A 2 -18.08 -26.00 -16.52
N LYS A 3 -19.05 -26.68 -17.14
CA LYS A 3 -18.93 -27.26 -18.48
C LYS A 3 -19.56 -26.38 -19.58
N HIS A 4 -20.04 -25.20 -19.23
CA HIS A 4 -20.61 -24.27 -20.19
C HIS A 4 -19.47 -23.61 -20.97
N ALA A 5 -19.59 -23.51 -22.29
CA ALA A 5 -18.50 -23.04 -23.16
C ALA A 5 -18.04 -21.61 -22.85
N ASP A 6 -18.93 -20.79 -22.30
CA ASP A 6 -18.67 -19.39 -21.94
C ASP A 6 -18.08 -19.20 -20.52
N VAL A 7 -17.88 -20.29 -19.75
CA VAL A 7 -17.34 -20.22 -18.39
C VAL A 7 -15.84 -20.50 -18.42
N VAL A 8 -15.04 -19.46 -18.25
CA VAL A 8 -13.56 -19.52 -18.24
C VAL A 8 -13.01 -20.09 -16.93
N SER A 9 -13.58 -19.69 -15.79
CA SER A 9 -13.25 -20.22 -14.47
C SER A 9 -14.45 -20.10 -13.50
N ILE A 10 -14.38 -20.79 -12.36
CA ILE A 10 -15.32 -20.65 -11.25
C ILE A 10 -14.52 -20.47 -9.96
N GLY A 11 -14.63 -19.31 -9.34
CA GLY A 11 -14.06 -19.02 -8.03
C GLY A 11 -15.11 -19.08 -6.91
N THR A 12 -14.65 -19.11 -5.66
CA THR A 12 -15.54 -19.14 -4.48
C THR A 12 -15.98 -17.72 -4.09
N ASP A 13 -17.28 -17.52 -3.87
CA ASP A 13 -17.82 -16.31 -3.23
C ASP A 13 -17.60 -16.39 -1.71
N ALA A 14 -16.34 -16.26 -1.30
CA ALA A 14 -15.93 -16.47 0.07
C ALA A 14 -16.47 -15.36 1.00
N PRO A 15 -16.77 -15.67 2.27
CA PRO A 15 -17.02 -14.64 3.27
C PRO A 15 -15.78 -13.76 3.42
N ILE A 16 -15.98 -12.44 3.36
CA ILE A 16 -14.96 -11.43 3.60
C ILE A 16 -15.20 -10.79 4.97
N THR A 17 -14.11 -10.56 5.71
CA THR A 17 -14.15 -9.86 7.00
C THR A 17 -13.12 -8.74 7.03
N VAL A 18 -13.30 -7.79 7.95
CA VAL A 18 -12.31 -6.72 8.18
C VAL A 18 -10.94 -7.30 8.56
N ALA A 19 -9.86 -6.70 8.07
CA ALA A 19 -8.49 -7.03 8.47
C ALA A 19 -8.07 -6.25 9.74
N GLY A 20 -8.93 -6.26 10.76
CA GLY A 20 -8.74 -5.56 12.03
C GLY A 20 -8.77 -6.52 13.22
N ILE A 21 -8.05 -6.17 14.29
CA ILE A 21 -8.12 -6.82 15.59
C ILE A 21 -8.88 -5.91 16.55
N VAL A 22 -9.98 -6.42 17.08
CA VAL A 22 -10.77 -5.76 18.12
C VAL A 22 -10.42 -6.42 19.46
N THR A 23 -9.22 -6.16 19.94
CA THR A 23 -8.81 -6.57 21.28
C THR A 23 -8.27 -5.36 22.03
N THR A 24 -8.39 -5.38 23.36
CA THR A 24 -7.72 -4.44 24.26
C THR A 24 -6.22 -4.72 24.21
N VAL A 25 -5.55 -4.28 23.14
CA VAL A 25 -4.10 -4.33 23.08
C VAL A 25 -3.58 -3.11 23.83
N SER A 26 -2.76 -3.37 24.84
CA SER A 26 -2.07 -2.34 25.62
C SER A 26 -1.25 -1.47 24.67
N GLY A 27 -1.65 -0.22 24.49
CA GLY A 27 -0.83 0.81 23.87
C GLY A 27 -0.19 1.68 24.94
N THR A 28 1.02 2.15 24.69
CA THR A 28 1.56 3.33 25.39
C THR A 28 0.69 4.53 25.04
N ALA A 29 0.34 5.34 26.04
CA ALA A 29 -0.42 6.58 25.79
C ALA A 29 0.39 7.46 24.84
N ALA A 30 -0.23 7.86 23.72
CA ALA A 30 0.36 8.76 22.75
C ALA A 30 0.87 10.05 23.43
N ASN A 31 2.12 10.44 23.15
CA ASN A 31 2.68 11.71 23.62
C ASN A 31 1.90 12.91 23.00
N SER A 32 1.99 14.11 23.59
CA SER A 32 1.27 15.30 23.12
C SER A 32 1.57 15.71 21.67
N ASP A 33 2.71 15.27 21.12
CA ASP A 33 3.16 15.57 19.75
C ASP A 33 2.85 14.45 18.74
N TYR A 34 2.19 13.37 19.19
CA TYR A 34 1.90 12.21 18.36
C TYR A 34 0.74 12.47 17.38
N SER A 35 1.01 12.25 16.10
CA SER A 35 -0.02 12.10 15.07
C SER A 35 0.50 11.17 13.98
N VAL A 36 -0.39 10.44 13.33
CA VAL A 36 -0.02 9.50 12.25
C VAL A 36 0.81 10.17 11.13
N PRO A 37 0.49 11.40 10.65
CA PRO A 37 1.34 12.07 9.67
C PRO A 37 2.76 12.36 10.19
N ALA A 38 2.89 12.73 11.47
CA ALA A 38 4.18 13.02 12.08
C ALA A 38 5.06 11.77 12.21
N THR A 39 4.49 10.60 12.53
CA THR A 39 5.26 9.36 12.61
C THR A 39 5.86 8.98 11.25
N ILE A 40 5.15 9.21 10.15
CA ILE A 40 5.67 8.93 8.80
C ILE A 40 6.48 10.08 8.19
N GLY A 41 6.73 11.14 8.96
CA GLY A 41 7.50 12.31 8.52
C GLY A 41 6.83 13.16 7.44
N LEU A 42 5.55 12.92 7.14
CA LEU A 42 4.88 13.70 6.11
C LEU A 42 4.57 15.10 6.63
N PRO A 43 4.93 16.16 5.86
CA PRO A 43 4.44 17.49 6.16
C PRO A 43 2.92 17.52 6.05
N GLU A 44 2.29 18.52 6.68
CA GLU A 44 0.85 18.72 6.59
C GLU A 44 0.40 18.84 5.12
N PHE A 45 -0.33 17.83 4.66
CA PHE A 45 -0.76 17.68 3.27
C PHE A 45 -2.29 17.82 3.12
N ASP A 46 -2.75 18.88 2.45
CA ASP A 46 -4.16 19.15 2.17
C ASP A 46 -4.47 19.03 0.66
N CYS A 47 -5.31 18.06 0.29
CA CYS A 47 -5.79 17.84 -1.07
C CYS A 47 -6.60 19.01 -1.67
N GLN A 48 -6.94 20.05 -0.91
CA GLN A 48 -7.62 21.24 -1.44
C GLN A 48 -6.67 22.26 -2.07
N ARG A 49 -5.35 22.02 -2.05
CA ARG A 49 -4.34 23.01 -2.47
C ARG A 49 -4.03 23.02 -3.97
N THR A 50 -4.22 21.93 -4.72
CA THR A 50 -3.90 21.90 -6.16
C THR A 50 -4.83 21.00 -7.01
N GLY A 51 -5.05 21.40 -8.27
CA GLY A 51 -5.58 20.52 -9.33
C GLY A 51 -7.01 19.96 -9.17
N PRO A 52 -7.41 19.00 -10.02
CA PRO A 52 -8.67 18.27 -9.88
C PRO A 52 -8.68 17.49 -8.56
N THR A 53 -9.75 17.62 -7.78
CA THR A 53 -9.78 17.06 -6.42
C THR A 53 -9.58 15.54 -6.41
N LEU A 54 -8.57 15.08 -5.68
CA LEU A 54 -8.23 13.66 -5.55
C LEU A 54 -9.29 12.93 -4.71
N GLY A 55 -9.83 11.86 -5.28
CA GLY A 55 -10.77 10.95 -4.62
C GLY A 55 -10.07 9.69 -4.11
N ILE A 56 -10.38 9.30 -2.88
CA ILE A 56 -9.94 8.04 -2.27
C ILE A 56 -11.18 7.18 -2.00
N ALA A 57 -11.23 6.01 -2.63
CA ALA A 57 -12.31 5.06 -2.41
C ALA A 57 -11.98 4.17 -1.20
N VAL A 58 -12.91 4.10 -0.24
CA VAL A 58 -12.85 3.23 0.93
C VAL A 58 -13.88 2.13 0.72
N ILE A 59 -13.41 0.93 0.39
CA ILE A 59 -14.24 -0.26 0.23
C ILE A 59 -14.21 -1.04 1.55
N ASP A 60 -15.26 -0.89 2.35
CA ASP A 60 -15.29 -1.37 3.75
C ASP A 60 -16.74 -1.59 4.25
N SER A 61 -16.96 -1.62 5.56
CA SER A 61 -18.23 -1.69 6.26
C SER A 61 -19.14 -0.46 6.15
N GLY A 62 -18.60 0.63 5.65
CA GLY A 62 -19.32 1.88 5.46
C GLY A 62 -18.45 3.09 5.69
N LEU A 63 -19.08 4.26 5.69
CA LEU A 63 -18.45 5.55 5.93
C LEU A 63 -19.48 6.51 6.49
N ALA A 64 -19.43 6.77 7.79
CA ALA A 64 -20.38 7.69 8.42
C ALA A 64 -20.04 9.14 8.09
N ASN A 65 -21.07 9.96 7.86
CA ASN A 65 -20.93 11.41 7.68
C ASN A 65 -20.73 12.11 9.04
N VAL A 66 -19.53 12.00 9.57
CA VAL A 66 -19.11 12.62 10.84
C VAL A 66 -18.62 14.06 10.65
N PRO A 67 -18.70 14.94 11.68
CA PRO A 67 -18.17 16.30 11.68
C PRO A 67 -16.81 16.47 10.98
N ASP A 68 -15.86 15.59 11.30
CA ASP A 68 -14.50 15.64 10.75
C ASP A 68 -14.42 15.37 9.25
N LEU A 69 -15.40 14.66 8.65
CA LEU A 69 -15.47 14.32 7.23
C LEU A 69 -16.52 15.13 6.45
N LYS A 70 -17.18 16.08 7.12
CA LYS A 70 -18.33 16.80 6.58
C LYS A 70 -17.99 17.48 5.24
N GLY A 71 -18.83 17.23 4.24
CA GLY A 71 -18.71 17.83 2.90
C GLY A 71 -17.69 17.18 1.97
N ARG A 72 -16.95 16.15 2.43
CA ARG A 72 -15.90 15.48 1.66
C ARG A 72 -16.27 14.09 1.17
N ILE A 73 -17.38 13.51 1.65
CA ILE A 73 -17.93 12.27 1.09
C ILE A 73 -18.68 12.62 -0.21
N ARG A 74 -18.06 12.32 -1.36
CA ARG A 74 -18.57 12.72 -2.70
C ARG A 74 -19.52 11.71 -3.31
N ALA A 75 -19.38 10.45 -2.93
CA ALA A 75 -20.28 9.37 -3.29
C ALA A 75 -20.35 8.34 -2.18
N PHE A 76 -21.52 7.72 -2.03
CA PHE A 76 -21.72 6.58 -1.15
C PHE A 76 -22.64 5.55 -1.81
N ARG A 77 -22.21 4.29 -1.82
CA ARG A 77 -22.90 3.16 -2.47
C ARG A 77 -22.91 1.97 -1.54
N ASP A 78 -24.02 1.23 -1.53
CA ASP A 78 -24.21 0.05 -0.67
C ASP A 78 -24.28 -1.24 -1.51
N PHE A 79 -23.17 -1.96 -1.59
CA PHE A 79 -23.02 -3.21 -2.34
C PHE A 79 -23.63 -4.41 -1.63
N THR A 80 -23.77 -4.36 -0.30
CA THR A 80 -24.56 -5.37 0.44
C THR A 80 -26.04 -5.41 0.02
N GLN A 81 -26.48 -4.39 -0.74
CA GLN A 81 -27.80 -4.26 -1.35
C GLN A 81 -27.73 -4.05 -2.87
N GLY A 82 -26.66 -4.53 -3.53
CA GLY A 82 -26.53 -4.48 -5.00
C GLY A 82 -26.00 -3.17 -5.58
N GLY A 83 -25.27 -2.36 -4.80
CA GLY A 83 -24.54 -1.18 -5.29
C GLY A 83 -25.41 0.08 -5.43
N ILE A 84 -26.53 0.14 -4.69
CA ILE A 84 -27.46 1.26 -4.76
C ILE A 84 -26.86 2.52 -4.11
N PRO A 85 -27.14 3.73 -4.65
CA PRO A 85 -26.80 4.96 -3.94
C PRO A 85 -27.55 5.00 -2.61
N SER A 86 -26.86 5.38 -1.53
CA SER A 86 -27.46 5.49 -0.20
C SER A 86 -26.83 6.61 0.61
N LEU A 87 -27.41 6.93 1.76
CA LEU A 87 -26.84 7.92 2.67
C LEU A 87 -25.59 7.35 3.34
N PRO A 88 -24.51 8.15 3.52
CA PRO A 88 -23.31 7.69 4.21
C PRO A 88 -23.63 7.22 5.62
N ARG A 89 -23.33 5.95 5.88
CA ARG A 89 -23.53 5.29 7.17
C ARG A 89 -22.46 4.25 7.37
N ASP A 90 -22.23 3.91 8.63
CA ASP A 90 -21.33 2.84 9.02
C ASP A 90 -21.82 2.21 10.32
N PRO A 91 -22.71 1.21 10.24
CA PRO A 91 -23.25 0.55 11.42
C PRO A 91 -22.24 -0.35 12.12
N TYR A 92 -21.21 -0.85 11.43
CA TYR A 92 -20.17 -1.66 12.06
C TYR A 92 -19.09 -0.78 12.70
N GLY A 93 -18.59 0.23 11.99
CA GLY A 93 -17.72 1.30 12.51
C GLY A 93 -16.28 1.28 11.99
N HIS A 94 -15.85 0.20 11.35
CA HIS A 94 -14.46 0.03 10.91
C HIS A 94 -14.09 0.96 9.75
N GLY A 95 -14.99 1.13 8.78
CA GLY A 95 -14.72 1.95 7.60
C GLY A 95 -14.60 3.44 7.92
N THR A 96 -15.35 3.92 8.93
CA THR A 96 -15.21 5.28 9.46
C THR A 96 -13.87 5.48 10.15
N HIS A 97 -13.36 4.48 10.86
CA HIS A 97 -12.03 4.51 11.47
C HIS A 97 -10.92 4.56 10.42
N VAL A 98 -10.99 3.68 9.42
CA VAL A 98 -10.08 3.68 8.26
C VAL A 98 -10.10 5.04 7.55
N ALA A 99 -11.28 5.57 7.24
CA ALA A 99 -11.40 6.86 6.57
C ALA A 99 -10.90 8.04 7.40
N GLY A 100 -10.96 7.96 8.73
CA GLY A 100 -10.36 8.94 9.61
C GLY A 100 -8.83 8.95 9.56
N LEU A 101 -8.19 7.77 9.46
CA LEU A 101 -6.73 7.67 9.29
C LEU A 101 -6.27 8.21 7.94
N ILE A 102 -7.09 7.99 6.90
CA ILE A 102 -6.84 8.55 5.58
C ILE A 102 -7.02 10.06 5.59
N ALA A 103 -8.17 10.57 6.06
CA ALA A 103 -8.56 11.95 5.76
C ALA A 103 -9.26 12.70 6.91
N GLY A 104 -9.11 12.30 8.17
CA GLY A 104 -9.61 13.07 9.32
C GLY A 104 -9.02 14.48 9.37
N ASN A 105 -9.79 15.47 9.84
CA ASN A 105 -9.40 16.89 9.72
C ASN A 105 -9.00 17.55 11.05
N SER A 106 -9.56 17.06 12.17
CA SER A 106 -9.37 17.67 13.48
C SER A 106 -8.34 16.89 14.31
N SER A 107 -7.61 17.61 15.16
CA SER A 107 -6.81 17.00 16.22
C SER A 107 -7.70 16.24 17.22
N PRO A 108 -7.23 15.11 17.79
CA PRO A 108 -5.94 14.46 17.57
C PRO A 108 -5.92 13.49 16.38
N THR A 109 -7.03 13.32 15.67
CA THR A 109 -7.22 12.31 14.61
C THR A 109 -7.02 12.87 13.20
N ARG A 110 -6.01 13.72 13.00
CA ARG A 110 -5.72 14.23 11.67
C ARG A 110 -5.19 13.08 10.81
N GLY A 111 -5.86 12.81 9.69
CA GLY A 111 -5.46 11.80 8.74
C GLY A 111 -4.28 12.23 7.89
N VAL A 112 -3.64 11.27 7.23
CA VAL A 112 -2.46 11.49 6.37
C VAL A 112 -2.75 12.43 5.21
N ALA A 113 -3.91 12.26 4.58
CA ALA A 113 -4.41 13.00 3.44
C ALA A 113 -5.66 13.79 3.83
N HIS A 114 -5.50 14.68 4.80
CA HIS A 114 -6.60 15.54 5.23
C HIS A 114 -7.10 16.43 4.07
N GLY A 115 -8.38 16.82 4.14
CA GLY A 115 -9.01 17.62 3.08
C GLY A 115 -9.37 16.86 1.80
N CYS A 116 -8.86 15.64 1.57
CA CYS A 116 -9.20 14.85 0.37
C CYS A 116 -10.66 14.40 0.34
N ASN A 117 -11.16 14.18 -0.88
CA ASN A 117 -12.48 13.64 -1.11
C ASN A 117 -12.49 12.13 -0.85
N LEU A 118 -13.57 11.65 -0.24
CA LEU A 118 -13.79 10.25 0.05
C LEU A 118 -14.98 9.71 -0.77
N ILE A 119 -14.84 8.47 -1.20
CA ILE A 119 -15.90 7.69 -1.83
C ILE A 119 -16.12 6.47 -0.95
N GLY A 120 -17.28 6.36 -0.31
CA GLY A 120 -17.61 5.22 0.55
C GLY A 120 -18.32 4.12 -0.24
N LEU A 121 -17.72 2.94 -0.31
CA LEU A 121 -18.31 1.78 -0.99
C LEU A 121 -18.51 0.69 0.08
N ARG A 122 -19.74 0.58 0.59
CA ARG A 122 -20.07 -0.37 1.66
C ARG A 122 -20.24 -1.76 1.09
N VAL A 123 -19.42 -2.70 1.53
CA VAL A 123 -19.40 -4.11 1.12
C VAL A 123 -19.52 -5.08 2.30
N LEU A 124 -19.40 -4.58 3.54
CA LEU A 124 -19.64 -5.36 4.75
C LEU A 124 -20.93 -4.92 5.44
N ASP A 125 -21.61 -5.90 6.02
CA ASP A 125 -22.83 -5.70 6.78
C ASP A 125 -22.57 -5.12 8.17
N ASP A 126 -23.63 -5.05 8.98
CA ASP A 126 -23.58 -4.45 10.33
C ASP A 126 -22.78 -5.29 11.33
N GLN A 127 -22.34 -6.49 10.95
CA GLN A 127 -21.47 -7.37 11.74
C GLN A 127 -20.04 -7.44 11.16
N GLY A 128 -19.74 -6.64 10.12
CA GLY A 128 -18.42 -6.60 9.51
C GLY A 128 -18.13 -7.80 8.59
N VAL A 129 -19.18 -8.47 8.11
CA VAL A 129 -19.07 -9.61 7.18
C VAL A 129 -19.63 -9.20 5.82
N GLY A 130 -18.97 -9.62 4.74
CA GLY A 130 -19.39 -9.37 3.37
C GLY A 130 -19.08 -10.54 2.46
N LYS A 131 -19.27 -10.33 1.16
CA LYS A 131 -19.02 -11.34 0.11
C LYS A 131 -17.94 -10.86 -0.84
N THR A 132 -17.12 -11.78 -1.34
CA THR A 132 -16.14 -11.49 -2.39
C THR A 132 -16.78 -10.82 -3.62
N SER A 133 -17.96 -11.29 -4.04
CA SER A 133 -18.72 -10.69 -5.15
C SER A 133 -19.11 -9.23 -4.94
N ASP A 134 -19.44 -8.82 -3.71
CA ASP A 134 -19.76 -7.43 -3.39
C ASP A 134 -18.51 -6.53 -3.49
N VAL A 135 -17.35 -7.04 -3.08
CA VAL A 135 -16.06 -6.33 -3.19
C VAL A 135 -15.62 -6.20 -4.64
N VAL A 136 -15.75 -7.26 -5.44
CA VAL A 136 -15.49 -7.23 -6.89
C VAL A 136 -16.38 -6.18 -7.56
N SER A 137 -17.67 -6.19 -7.27
CA SER A 137 -18.62 -5.20 -7.82
C SER A 137 -18.27 -3.76 -7.42
N ALA A 138 -17.78 -3.56 -6.19
CA ALA A 138 -17.33 -2.25 -5.71
C ALA A 138 -16.06 -1.77 -6.44
N LEU A 139 -15.10 -2.66 -6.70
CA LEU A 139 -13.90 -2.37 -7.49
C LEU A 139 -14.25 -2.00 -8.93
N GLU A 140 -15.12 -2.78 -9.59
CA GLU A 140 -15.62 -2.48 -10.93
C GLU A 140 -16.29 -1.11 -10.99
N TRP A 141 -17.10 -0.78 -9.98
CA TRP A 141 -17.71 0.54 -9.87
C TRP A 141 -16.67 1.65 -9.68
N ALA A 142 -15.65 1.44 -8.84
CA ALA A 142 -14.58 2.42 -8.63
C ALA A 142 -13.79 2.69 -9.92
N VAL A 143 -13.55 1.64 -10.73
CA VAL A 143 -12.95 1.78 -12.06
C VAL A 143 -13.86 2.57 -13.00
N ALA A 144 -15.13 2.18 -13.11
CA ALA A 144 -16.09 2.81 -14.01
C ALA A 144 -16.36 4.28 -13.69
N TYR A 145 -16.35 4.65 -12.41
CA TYR A 145 -16.62 6.01 -11.91
C TYR A 145 -15.34 6.75 -11.47
N ARG A 146 -14.18 6.26 -11.91
CA ARG A 146 -12.89 6.86 -11.62
C ARG A 146 -12.83 8.33 -11.95
N THR A 147 -13.08 8.68 -13.21
CA THR A 147 -12.96 10.06 -13.72
C THR A 147 -14.01 11.00 -13.09
N PRO A 148 -15.32 10.66 -13.03
CA PRO A 148 -16.32 11.52 -12.41
C PRO A 148 -16.05 11.91 -10.95
N PHE A 149 -15.42 11.03 -10.16
CA PHE A 149 -15.11 11.29 -8.75
C PHE A 149 -13.62 11.52 -8.46
N GLY A 150 -12.78 11.60 -9.50
CA GLY A 150 -11.33 11.78 -9.35
C GLY A 150 -10.63 10.64 -8.58
N ILE A 151 -11.19 9.43 -8.60
CA ILE A 151 -10.67 8.30 -7.82
C ILE A 151 -9.26 7.98 -8.31
N SER A 152 -8.29 8.04 -7.39
CA SER A 152 -6.88 7.77 -7.70
C SER A 152 -6.31 6.69 -6.80
N VAL A 153 -6.87 6.54 -5.60
CA VAL A 153 -6.49 5.52 -4.61
C VAL A 153 -7.72 4.74 -4.18
N VAL A 154 -7.58 3.41 -4.03
CA VAL A 154 -8.57 2.51 -3.46
C VAL A 154 -7.94 1.82 -2.25
N ASN A 155 -8.61 1.88 -1.11
CA ASN A 155 -8.22 1.20 0.11
C ASN A 155 -9.13 -0.02 0.35
N LEU A 156 -8.53 -1.20 0.48
CA LEU A 156 -9.19 -2.46 0.85
C LEU A 156 -8.64 -2.97 2.19
N SER A 157 -9.34 -2.66 3.27
CA SER A 157 -8.99 -3.04 4.65
C SER A 157 -9.76 -4.30 5.09
N LEU A 158 -9.82 -5.28 4.21
CA LEU A 158 -10.60 -6.51 4.34
C LEU A 158 -9.96 -7.63 3.53
N GLY A 159 -10.39 -8.87 3.76
CA GLY A 159 -9.93 -10.00 2.97
C GLY A 159 -10.54 -11.33 3.40
N HIS A 160 -10.10 -12.37 2.72
CA HIS A 160 -10.36 -13.77 3.05
C HIS A 160 -9.06 -14.59 2.91
N PRO A 161 -8.99 -15.81 3.49
CA PRO A 161 -7.86 -16.71 3.23
C PRO A 161 -7.67 -16.94 1.73
N VAL A 162 -6.43 -17.11 1.27
CA VAL A 162 -6.17 -17.46 -0.14
C VAL A 162 -6.66 -18.88 -0.39
N LEU A 163 -7.57 -19.05 -1.34
CA LEU A 163 -8.21 -20.34 -1.63
C LEU A 163 -7.76 -20.96 -2.96
N GLU A 164 -7.13 -20.18 -3.82
CA GLU A 164 -6.67 -20.55 -5.16
C GLU A 164 -5.50 -19.65 -5.60
N LEU A 165 -4.89 -19.94 -6.75
CA LEU A 165 -3.78 -19.16 -7.32
C LEU A 165 -4.24 -17.72 -7.61
N ALA A 166 -3.32 -16.75 -7.48
CA ALA A 166 -3.58 -15.35 -7.78
C ALA A 166 -4.16 -15.13 -9.20
N GLU A 167 -3.73 -15.93 -10.18
CA GLU A 167 -4.23 -15.85 -11.55
C GLU A 167 -5.72 -16.21 -11.68
N THR A 168 -6.25 -17.08 -10.80
CA THR A 168 -7.64 -17.56 -10.89
C THR A 168 -8.57 -16.95 -9.84
N ASP A 169 -8.03 -16.38 -8.75
CA ASP A 169 -8.81 -15.72 -7.69
C ASP A 169 -9.56 -14.50 -8.28
N PRO A 170 -10.91 -14.48 -8.23
CA PRO A 170 -11.70 -13.40 -8.84
C PRO A 170 -11.48 -12.05 -8.17
N LEU A 171 -11.17 -12.01 -6.87
CA LEU A 171 -10.88 -10.78 -6.15
C LEU A 171 -9.52 -10.22 -6.56
N VAL A 172 -8.52 -11.10 -6.69
CA VAL A 172 -7.20 -10.71 -7.19
C VAL A 172 -7.30 -10.19 -8.61
N GLN A 173 -8.00 -10.89 -9.50
CA GLN A 173 -8.22 -10.41 -10.88
C GLN A 173 -8.91 -9.04 -10.93
N ALA A 174 -9.88 -8.77 -10.05
CA ALA A 174 -10.53 -7.46 -9.96
C ALA A 174 -9.55 -6.37 -9.50
N VAL A 175 -8.65 -6.69 -8.56
CA VAL A 175 -7.58 -5.79 -8.11
C VAL A 175 -6.58 -5.52 -9.25
N GLU A 176 -6.11 -6.55 -9.94
CA GLU A 176 -5.22 -6.43 -11.10
C GLU A 176 -5.86 -5.61 -12.23
N ALA A 177 -7.17 -5.77 -12.46
CA ALA A 177 -7.92 -4.94 -13.41
C ALA A 177 -8.01 -3.47 -12.97
N ALA A 178 -8.26 -3.20 -11.69
CA ALA A 178 -8.29 -1.85 -11.14
C ALA A 178 -6.91 -1.15 -11.25
N VAL A 179 -5.83 -1.87 -10.96
CA VAL A 179 -4.47 -1.36 -11.10
C VAL A 179 -4.11 -1.09 -12.56
N ARG A 180 -4.46 -2.00 -13.49
CA ARG A 180 -4.30 -1.77 -14.94
C ARG A 180 -5.12 -0.59 -15.46
N ALA A 181 -6.28 -0.32 -14.86
CA ALA A 181 -7.07 0.89 -15.12
C ALA A 181 -6.44 2.17 -14.51
N GLY A 182 -5.29 2.02 -13.84
CA GLY A 182 -4.42 3.07 -13.30
C GLY A 182 -4.77 3.50 -11.87
N LEU A 183 -5.63 2.78 -11.16
CA LEU A 183 -5.91 3.05 -9.74
C LEU A 183 -4.76 2.52 -8.89
N VAL A 184 -4.33 3.29 -7.88
CA VAL A 184 -3.46 2.74 -6.84
C VAL A 184 -4.34 1.94 -5.88
N VAL A 185 -4.14 0.63 -5.80
CA VAL A 185 -4.90 -0.23 -4.89
C VAL A 185 -4.01 -0.62 -3.71
N VAL A 186 -4.41 -0.20 -2.51
CA VAL A 186 -3.71 -0.48 -1.26
C VAL A 186 -4.54 -1.48 -0.45
N VAL A 187 -3.90 -2.56 -0.03
CA VAL A 187 -4.56 -3.72 0.58
C VAL A 187 -3.88 -4.10 1.89
N ALA A 188 -4.68 -4.51 2.87
CA ALA A 188 -4.15 -5.05 4.13
C ALA A 188 -3.50 -6.43 3.91
N ALA A 189 -2.35 -6.69 4.53
CA ALA A 189 -1.68 -7.99 4.41
C ALA A 189 -2.43 -9.13 5.12
N GLY A 190 -3.22 -8.82 6.15
CA GLY A 190 -3.86 -9.80 7.02
C GLY A 190 -3.29 -9.79 8.45
N ASN A 191 -3.97 -10.46 9.37
CA ASN A 191 -3.65 -10.43 10.81
C ASN A 191 -3.32 -11.82 11.38
N TYR A 192 -2.60 -12.64 10.62
CA TYR A 192 -2.30 -14.05 10.93
C TYR A 192 -0.81 -14.32 11.19
N GLY A 193 -0.03 -13.28 11.47
CA GLY A 193 1.42 -13.38 11.63
C GLY A 193 1.89 -14.20 12.83
N VAL A 194 1.15 -14.18 13.93
CA VAL A 194 1.41 -15.00 15.12
C VAL A 194 0.10 -15.67 15.50
N ASN A 195 0.16 -16.98 15.71
CA ASN A 195 -0.99 -17.72 16.17
C ASN A 195 -1.31 -17.32 17.63
N PRO A 196 -2.51 -16.77 17.92
CA PRO A 196 -2.82 -16.23 19.24
C PRO A 196 -2.99 -17.31 20.32
N VAL A 197 -3.13 -18.58 19.94
CA VAL A 197 -3.27 -19.71 20.87
C VAL A 197 -1.92 -20.32 21.24
N THR A 198 -1.03 -20.47 20.26
CA THR A 198 0.26 -21.15 20.44
C THR A 198 1.43 -20.18 20.64
N GLY A 199 1.28 -18.90 20.26
CA GLY A 199 2.35 -17.91 20.25
C GLY A 199 3.40 -18.13 19.17
N LEU A 200 3.19 -19.09 18.26
CA LEU A 200 4.14 -19.39 17.19
C LEU A 200 4.01 -18.36 16.05
N VAL A 201 5.16 -17.90 15.55
CA VAL A 201 5.26 -17.11 14.33
C VAL A 201 4.87 -17.96 13.12
N GLY A 202 4.00 -17.41 12.28
CA GLY A 202 3.52 -18.04 11.04
C GLY A 202 3.94 -17.25 9.80
N TYR A 203 4.34 -18.00 8.77
CA TYR A 203 4.56 -17.54 7.40
C TYR A 203 3.43 -18.07 6.51
N GLY A 204 3.20 -17.46 5.34
CA GLY A 204 2.09 -17.84 4.46
C GLY A 204 0.74 -17.26 4.89
N GLY A 205 0.75 -16.22 5.74
CA GLY A 205 -0.45 -15.64 6.34
C GLY A 205 -1.09 -14.52 5.52
N THR A 206 -0.51 -14.15 4.38
CA THR A 206 -1.04 -13.09 3.52
C THR A 206 -2.40 -13.48 2.96
N SER A 207 -3.44 -12.68 3.22
CA SER A 207 -4.81 -12.92 2.74
C SER A 207 -5.02 -12.46 1.30
N SER A 208 -6.08 -12.92 0.65
CA SER A 208 -6.59 -12.29 -0.58
C SER A 208 -7.40 -11.04 -0.22
N PRO A 209 -7.18 -9.89 -0.91
CA PRO A 209 -6.37 -9.70 -2.13
C PRO A 209 -4.93 -9.23 -1.89
N GLY A 210 -4.40 -9.35 -0.67
CA GLY A 210 -3.00 -9.07 -0.34
C GLY A 210 -1.97 -9.87 -1.13
N ASN A 211 -2.37 -11.00 -1.74
CA ASN A 211 -1.56 -11.79 -2.65
C ASN A 211 -1.54 -11.28 -4.09
N ALA A 212 -2.27 -10.21 -4.43
CA ALA A 212 -2.21 -9.58 -5.75
C ALA A 212 -0.81 -8.95 -5.99
N PRO A 213 -0.10 -9.32 -7.07
CA PRO A 213 1.24 -8.78 -7.37
C PRO A 213 1.26 -7.26 -7.54
N SER A 214 0.27 -6.70 -8.24
CA SER A 214 0.23 -5.26 -8.56
C SER A 214 -0.25 -4.37 -7.42
N ALA A 215 -0.97 -4.94 -6.44
CA ALA A 215 -1.42 -4.20 -5.26
C ALA A 215 -0.25 -3.79 -4.36
N ILE A 216 -0.45 -2.72 -3.59
CA ILE A 216 0.42 -2.35 -2.48
C ILE A 216 -0.12 -3.03 -1.22
N THR A 217 0.49 -4.15 -0.85
CA THR A 217 0.14 -4.96 0.31
C THR A 217 0.90 -4.48 1.53
N VAL A 218 0.17 -4.14 2.59
CA VAL A 218 0.72 -3.41 3.73
C VAL A 218 0.63 -4.23 5.01
N GLY A 219 1.78 -4.52 5.62
CA GLY A 219 1.87 -5.06 6.98
C GLY A 219 1.83 -3.96 8.05
N SER A 220 1.73 -4.35 9.32
CA SER A 220 1.51 -3.42 10.45
C SER A 220 2.72 -3.37 11.38
N VAL A 221 3.08 -2.17 11.81
CA VAL A 221 4.05 -1.92 12.88
C VAL A 221 3.39 -1.36 14.14
N ARG A 222 4.04 -1.60 15.27
CA ARG A 222 3.85 -0.91 16.54
C ARG A 222 4.80 0.28 16.56
N ASP A 223 4.25 1.49 16.52
CA ASP A 223 5.00 2.76 16.60
C ASP A 223 5.31 3.21 18.04
N GLN A 224 4.98 2.34 19.00
CA GLN A 224 5.14 2.58 20.44
C GLN A 224 4.45 3.87 20.94
N GLY A 225 3.47 4.41 20.20
CA GLY A 225 2.84 5.69 20.54
C GLY A 225 3.81 6.87 20.49
N THR A 226 4.89 6.78 19.69
CA THR A 226 5.89 7.84 19.53
C THR A 226 6.05 8.27 18.07
N THR A 227 6.63 9.44 17.85
CA THR A 227 7.04 9.95 16.52
C THR A 227 8.38 9.35 16.06
N ARG A 228 9.18 8.84 17.00
CA ARG A 228 10.42 8.14 16.74
C ARG A 228 10.10 6.84 15.99
N ARG A 229 10.98 6.49 15.04
CA ARG A 229 10.81 5.30 14.18
C ARG A 229 11.79 4.18 14.47
N THR A 230 12.88 4.48 15.17
CA THR A 230 13.92 3.50 15.53
C THR A 230 13.50 2.53 16.63
N ASP A 231 12.39 2.80 17.33
CA ASP A 231 11.77 1.93 18.34
C ASP A 231 10.52 1.19 17.81
N ASP A 232 10.16 1.41 16.54
CA ASP A 232 9.10 0.65 15.89
C ASP A 232 9.48 -0.81 15.77
N VAL A 233 8.51 -1.69 16.01
CA VAL A 233 8.66 -3.14 15.78
C VAL A 233 7.45 -3.66 15.01
N ILE A 234 7.63 -4.72 14.23
CA ILE A 234 6.51 -5.32 13.49
C ILE A 234 5.48 -5.86 14.48
N ALA A 235 4.20 -5.59 14.21
CA ALA A 235 3.11 -6.06 15.04
C ALA A 235 3.04 -7.59 14.95
N ASP A 236 2.89 -8.27 16.09
CA ASP A 236 2.93 -9.75 16.13
C ASP A 236 1.90 -10.38 15.19
N TYR A 237 0.72 -9.76 15.11
CA TYR A 237 -0.36 -10.20 14.24
C TYR A 237 -0.12 -9.92 12.75
N SER A 238 0.80 -9.03 12.36
CA SER A 238 0.98 -8.66 10.95
C SER A 238 1.32 -9.90 10.12
N SER A 239 0.47 -10.23 9.15
CA SER A 239 0.70 -11.37 8.27
C SER A 239 2.03 -11.24 7.54
N ARG A 240 2.67 -12.39 7.34
CA ARG A 240 3.96 -12.57 6.68
C ARG A 240 3.78 -13.38 5.40
N GLY A 241 4.61 -13.10 4.41
CA GLY A 241 4.73 -13.90 3.20
C GLY A 241 5.34 -15.28 3.46
N PRO A 242 5.70 -16.02 2.40
CA PRO A 242 5.32 -15.71 1.01
C PRO A 242 3.80 -15.84 0.84
N THR A 243 3.25 -15.46 -0.31
CA THR A 243 1.83 -15.72 -0.58
C THR A 243 1.57 -17.23 -0.65
N TRP A 244 0.42 -17.66 -0.13
CA TRP A 244 0.00 -19.05 -0.24
C TRP A 244 -0.28 -19.41 -1.71
N PHE A 245 0.04 -20.64 -2.12
CA PHE A 245 0.08 -21.15 -3.51
C PHE A 245 1.15 -20.54 -4.43
N ASP A 246 1.20 -19.22 -4.57
CA ASP A 246 2.03 -18.58 -5.61
C ASP A 246 3.47 -18.31 -5.17
N GLY A 247 3.74 -18.18 -3.86
CA GLY A 247 5.11 -18.00 -3.36
C GLY A 247 5.66 -16.57 -3.43
N TYR A 248 4.86 -15.58 -3.82
CA TYR A 248 5.31 -14.19 -3.96
C TYR A 248 5.78 -13.58 -2.65
N ALA A 249 6.83 -12.75 -2.71
CA ALA A 249 7.28 -11.95 -1.58
C ALA A 249 6.25 -10.86 -1.24
N LYS A 250 5.67 -10.95 -0.03
CA LYS A 250 4.71 -10.01 0.56
C LYS A 250 4.93 -9.95 2.08
N PRO A 251 4.55 -8.87 2.79
CA PRO A 251 3.98 -7.62 2.26
C PRO A 251 4.98 -6.83 1.42
N ASP A 252 4.54 -5.78 0.72
CA ASP A 252 5.46 -4.90 -0.02
C ASP A 252 6.22 -3.94 0.90
N LEU A 253 5.54 -3.47 1.95
CA LEU A 253 6.12 -2.67 3.04
C LEU A 253 5.25 -2.78 4.30
N VAL A 254 5.73 -2.22 5.42
CA VAL A 254 4.98 -2.13 6.67
C VAL A 254 4.76 -0.67 7.09
N ALA A 255 3.64 -0.38 7.75
CA ALA A 255 3.28 0.97 8.19
C ALA A 255 2.62 0.97 9.58
N PRO A 256 2.55 2.12 10.27
CA PRO A 256 1.86 2.22 11.56
C PRO A 256 0.44 1.70 11.47
N GLY A 257 0.10 0.72 12.29
CA GLY A 257 -1.23 0.09 12.27
C GLY A 257 -1.68 -0.46 13.62
N HIS A 258 -0.90 -0.25 14.67
CA HIS A 258 -1.21 -0.74 16.01
C HIS A 258 -1.69 0.39 16.91
N HIS A 259 -2.81 0.18 17.59
CA HIS A 259 -3.38 1.11 18.57
C HIS A 259 -3.52 2.55 18.04
N LEU A 260 -3.99 2.69 16.79
CA LEU A 260 -4.16 4.00 16.18
C LEU A 260 -5.51 4.62 16.54
N LEU A 261 -5.48 5.87 17.01
CA LEU A 261 -6.66 6.67 17.28
C LEU A 261 -7.24 7.22 15.98
N SER A 262 -8.54 6.99 15.74
CA SER A 262 -9.23 7.56 14.58
C SER A 262 -10.72 7.79 14.85
N LEU A 263 -11.40 8.36 13.85
CA LEU A 263 -12.82 8.71 13.89
C LEU A 263 -13.69 7.47 14.13
N ALA A 264 -14.77 7.64 14.90
CA ALA A 264 -15.73 6.58 15.17
C ALA A 264 -17.16 7.05 14.95
N SER A 265 -17.99 6.19 14.36
CA SER A 265 -19.44 6.41 14.38
C SER A 265 -19.98 6.05 15.77
N ALA A 266 -20.55 7.03 16.50
CA ALA A 266 -21.01 6.83 17.88
C ALA A 266 -22.16 5.81 17.99
N SER A 267 -22.87 5.54 16.90
CA SER A 267 -23.93 4.54 16.81
C SER A 267 -23.45 3.20 16.23
N SER A 268 -22.16 3.05 15.96
CA SER A 268 -21.61 1.81 15.40
C SER A 268 -21.44 0.70 16.43
N TYR A 269 -21.49 -0.54 15.95
CA TYR A 269 -21.26 -1.75 16.73
C TYR A 269 -19.93 -1.71 17.48
N LEU A 270 -18.83 -1.36 16.81
CA LEU A 270 -17.52 -1.28 17.46
C LEU A 270 -17.51 -0.26 18.59
N TYR A 271 -18.11 0.91 18.38
CA TYR A 271 -18.17 1.96 19.41
C TYR A 271 -19.04 1.56 20.60
N SER A 272 -20.18 0.92 20.37
CA SER A 272 -21.10 0.49 21.43
C SER A 272 -20.55 -0.67 22.25
N THR A 273 -19.94 -1.64 21.59
CA THR A 273 -19.56 -2.93 22.19
C THR A 273 -18.22 -2.86 22.92
N TYR A 274 -17.31 -1.98 22.49
CA TYR A 274 -15.95 -1.88 23.04
C TYR A 274 -15.66 -0.51 23.66
N PRO A 275 -16.29 -0.17 24.80
CA PRO A 275 -16.10 1.13 25.45
C PRO A 275 -14.66 1.39 25.91
N SER A 276 -13.87 0.33 26.16
CA SER A 276 -12.45 0.42 26.51
C SER A 276 -11.56 0.92 25.37
N LEU A 277 -12.03 0.83 24.12
CA LEU A 277 -11.30 1.31 22.94
C LEU A 277 -11.61 2.77 22.62
N ARG A 278 -12.54 3.43 23.34
CA ARG A 278 -12.91 4.81 23.08
C ARG A 278 -11.77 5.76 23.44
N GLY A 279 -11.46 6.66 22.52
CA GLY A 279 -10.48 7.71 22.75
C GLY A 279 -11.12 9.05 23.14
N PRO A 280 -10.28 10.08 23.34
CA PRO A 280 -10.77 11.44 23.53
C PRO A 280 -11.49 11.93 22.27
N SER A 281 -12.59 12.68 22.45
CA SER A 281 -13.25 13.32 21.30
C SER A 281 -12.32 14.31 20.62
N THR A 282 -12.48 14.48 19.32
CA THR A 282 -11.71 15.48 18.57
C THR A 282 -12.10 16.90 18.99
N ALA A 283 -11.31 17.88 18.57
CA ALA A 283 -11.64 19.31 18.75
C ALA A 283 -13.01 19.71 18.14
N SER A 284 -13.56 18.95 17.19
CA SER A 284 -14.89 19.16 16.63
C SER A 284 -16.02 18.50 17.43
N GLY A 285 -15.69 17.82 18.54
CA GLY A 285 -16.62 17.02 19.32
C GLY A 285 -16.91 15.63 18.73
N GLN A 286 -16.14 15.21 17.72
CA GLN A 286 -16.32 13.92 17.07
C GLN A 286 -15.80 12.77 17.95
N ALA A 287 -16.59 11.69 18.07
CA ALA A 287 -16.20 10.47 18.77
C ALA A 287 -15.04 9.75 18.05
N THR A 288 -14.20 9.07 18.83
CA THR A 288 -12.99 8.39 18.36
C THR A 288 -12.84 7.00 18.97
N LEU A 289 -12.06 6.14 18.30
CA LEU A 289 -11.72 4.79 18.74
C LEU A 289 -10.24 4.49 18.44
N TYR A 290 -9.63 3.69 19.31
CA TYR A 290 -8.36 3.01 19.06
C TYR A 290 -8.64 1.65 18.41
N LEU A 291 -8.03 1.37 17.26
CA LEU A 291 -8.05 0.06 16.62
C LEU A 291 -6.64 -0.37 16.22
N SER A 292 -6.46 -1.68 16.06
CA SER A 292 -5.20 -2.29 15.61
C SER A 292 -5.47 -3.18 14.40
N GLY A 293 -4.57 -3.22 13.43
CA GLY A 293 -4.66 -4.14 12.30
C GLY A 293 -3.87 -3.65 11.09
N THR A 294 -3.60 -4.58 10.17
CA THR A 294 -3.09 -4.22 8.84
C THR A 294 -4.09 -3.35 8.06
N SER A 295 -5.38 -3.39 8.40
CA SER A 295 -6.39 -2.41 7.97
C SER A 295 -5.99 -0.96 8.21
N MET A 296 -5.45 -0.66 9.39
CA MET A 296 -5.06 0.69 9.78
C MET A 296 -3.78 1.09 9.04
N ALA A 297 -2.82 0.17 8.91
CA ALA A 297 -1.60 0.40 8.15
C ALA A 297 -1.86 0.69 6.66
N ALA A 298 -2.78 -0.07 6.03
CA ALA A 298 -3.24 0.18 4.67
C ALA A 298 -3.88 1.58 4.51
N ALA A 299 -4.59 2.06 5.52
CA ALA A 299 -5.17 3.40 5.55
C ALA A 299 -4.07 4.49 5.54
N VAL A 300 -3.02 4.30 6.35
CA VAL A 300 -1.85 5.22 6.40
C VAL A 300 -1.14 5.29 5.04
N VAL A 301 -0.90 4.13 4.41
CA VAL A 301 -0.28 4.06 3.07
C VAL A 301 -1.20 4.66 2.00
N SER A 302 -2.52 4.46 2.09
CA SER A 302 -3.49 5.06 1.15
C SER A 302 -3.45 6.58 1.17
N GLY A 303 -3.37 7.19 2.36
CA GLY A 303 -3.19 8.62 2.48
C GLY A 303 -1.82 9.09 1.96
N THR A 304 -0.75 8.32 2.21
CA THR A 304 0.58 8.64 1.69
C THR A 304 0.61 8.59 0.15
N ALA A 305 -0.01 7.59 -0.45
CA ALA A 305 -0.16 7.49 -1.90
C ALA A 305 -0.93 8.69 -2.48
N ALA A 306 -1.97 9.16 -1.80
CA ALA A 306 -2.67 10.38 -2.21
C ALA A 306 -1.75 11.61 -2.17
N ALA A 307 -0.93 11.76 -1.12
CA ALA A 307 0.06 12.84 -1.01
C ALA A 307 1.11 12.78 -2.13
N MET A 308 1.62 11.59 -2.46
CA MET A 308 2.58 11.39 -3.55
C MET A 308 1.97 11.77 -4.91
N ILE A 309 0.73 11.35 -5.18
CA ILE A 309 0.04 11.69 -6.43
C ILE A 309 -0.14 13.20 -6.55
N ASP A 310 -0.59 13.87 -5.49
CA ASP A 310 -0.75 15.33 -5.50
C ASP A 310 0.59 16.06 -5.64
N GLY A 311 1.64 15.59 -4.94
CA GLY A 311 2.99 16.12 -5.08
C GLY A 311 3.52 16.00 -6.51
N THR A 312 3.33 14.85 -7.15
CA THR A 312 3.72 14.63 -8.56
C THR A 312 2.92 15.53 -9.51
N ARG A 313 1.60 15.66 -9.29
CA ARG A 313 0.74 16.54 -10.10
C ARG A 313 1.13 18.01 -9.94
N SER A 314 1.51 18.42 -8.74
CA SER A 314 1.97 19.77 -8.45
C SER A 314 3.29 20.08 -9.13
N ALA A 315 4.23 19.12 -9.14
CA ALA A 315 5.54 19.28 -9.75
C ALA A 315 5.50 19.21 -11.30
N PHE A 316 4.70 18.29 -11.86
CA PHE A 316 4.79 17.90 -13.27
C PHE A 316 3.48 18.02 -14.06
N GLY A 317 2.34 18.27 -13.41
CA GLY A 317 1.03 18.23 -14.07
C GLY A 317 0.64 16.84 -14.59
N ALA A 318 1.24 15.79 -14.04
CA ALA A 318 1.02 14.39 -14.43
C ALA A 318 0.82 13.49 -13.22
N THR A 319 0.23 12.32 -13.44
CA THR A 319 -0.02 11.31 -12.39
C THR A 319 0.94 10.14 -12.61
N PRO A 320 1.65 9.67 -11.57
CA PRO A 320 2.52 8.50 -11.69
C PRO A 320 1.67 7.24 -11.92
N THR A 321 2.24 6.24 -12.58
CA THR A 321 1.58 4.93 -12.68
C THR A 321 1.52 4.26 -11.29
N PRO A 322 0.56 3.36 -11.03
CA PRO A 322 0.50 2.64 -9.76
C PRO A 322 1.80 1.90 -9.41
N ASN A 323 2.44 1.27 -10.41
CA ASN A 323 3.70 0.56 -10.22
C ASN A 323 4.86 1.50 -9.88
N ALA A 324 4.94 2.68 -10.52
CA ALA A 324 5.94 3.67 -10.16
C ALA A 324 5.74 4.16 -8.71
N LEU A 325 4.49 4.38 -8.30
CA LEU A 325 4.17 4.79 -6.94
C LEU A 325 4.51 3.70 -5.90
N LYS A 326 4.19 2.45 -6.21
CA LYS A 326 4.61 1.28 -5.41
C LYS A 326 6.13 1.21 -5.28
N ALA A 327 6.87 1.34 -6.38
CA ALA A 327 8.32 1.33 -6.38
C ALA A 327 8.92 2.46 -5.52
N MET A 328 8.39 3.68 -5.62
CA MET A 328 8.84 4.82 -4.81
C MET A 328 8.61 4.60 -3.31
N LEU A 329 7.45 4.05 -2.92
CA LEU A 329 7.16 3.70 -1.53
C LEU A 329 8.16 2.68 -0.98
N MET A 330 8.46 1.65 -1.76
CA MET A 330 9.37 0.58 -1.36
C MET A 330 10.82 1.06 -1.30
N HIS A 331 11.26 1.79 -2.32
CA HIS A 331 12.62 2.30 -2.42
C HIS A 331 12.97 3.26 -1.26
N THR A 332 12.00 4.06 -0.81
CA THR A 332 12.20 5.01 0.29
C THR A 332 11.96 4.43 1.69
N ALA A 333 11.33 3.25 1.78
CA ALA A 333 11.09 2.55 3.04
C ALA A 333 12.41 2.25 3.77
N PHE A 334 12.42 2.22 5.09
CA PHE A 334 13.63 2.02 5.89
C PHE A 334 13.67 0.61 6.52
N PRO A 335 14.84 -0.03 6.65
CA PRO A 335 14.95 -1.35 7.27
C PRO A 335 14.49 -1.31 8.73
N MET A 336 13.78 -2.34 9.16
CA MET A 336 13.29 -2.49 10.53
C MET A 336 14.07 -3.54 11.30
N THR A 337 14.09 -3.37 12.62
CA THR A 337 14.70 -4.33 13.54
C THR A 337 13.71 -4.76 14.61
N ALA A 338 13.80 -6.00 15.05
CA ALA A 338 13.09 -6.47 16.21
C ALA A 338 13.59 -5.78 17.50
N ALA A 339 12.86 -5.98 18.60
CA ALA A 339 13.19 -5.35 19.89
C ALA A 339 14.57 -5.75 20.44
N ASP A 340 15.13 -6.88 20.01
CA ASP A 340 16.48 -7.34 20.36
C ASP A 340 17.57 -6.81 19.39
N GLY A 341 17.20 -5.98 18.42
CA GLY A 341 18.08 -5.42 17.40
C GLY A 341 18.35 -6.33 16.21
N SER A 342 17.76 -7.53 16.16
CA SER A 342 17.89 -8.40 14.99
C SER A 342 17.12 -7.84 13.77
N PRO A 343 17.66 -7.97 12.55
CA PRO A 343 16.95 -7.55 11.34
C PRO A 343 15.74 -8.46 11.08
N TYR A 344 14.66 -7.89 10.54
CA TYR A 344 13.58 -8.70 10.00
C TYR A 344 13.96 -9.30 8.64
N ASP A 345 13.27 -10.37 8.25
CA ASP A 345 13.37 -10.92 6.90
C ASP A 345 12.38 -10.22 5.95
N VAL A 346 12.65 -10.31 4.65
CA VAL A 346 11.86 -9.66 3.59
C VAL A 346 10.40 -10.13 3.56
N LEU A 347 10.09 -11.37 3.97
CA LEU A 347 8.71 -11.87 4.01
C LEU A 347 7.95 -11.34 5.24
N THR A 348 8.65 -10.74 6.20
CA THR A 348 8.05 -10.08 7.36
C THR A 348 7.91 -8.58 7.15
N GLU A 349 8.96 -7.88 6.70
CA GLU A 349 8.98 -6.41 6.59
C GLU A 349 8.73 -5.87 5.17
N GLY A 350 8.82 -6.72 4.14
CA GLY A 350 8.83 -6.27 2.74
C GLY A 350 10.09 -5.45 2.45
N ALA A 351 9.90 -4.26 1.87
CA ALA A 351 10.96 -3.28 1.69
C ALA A 351 11.31 -2.50 2.98
N GLY A 352 10.54 -2.68 4.06
CA GLY A 352 10.74 -2.03 5.36
C GLY A 352 9.60 -1.10 5.78
N GLY A 353 9.89 -0.25 6.76
CA GLY A 353 8.97 0.72 7.35
C GLY A 353 8.67 1.91 6.44
N LEU A 354 7.39 2.29 6.35
CA LEU A 354 6.94 3.43 5.56
C LEU A 354 7.66 4.73 5.95
N ASN A 355 8.33 5.33 4.96
CA ASN A 355 8.90 6.67 4.99
C ASN A 355 8.09 7.61 4.10
N GLY A 356 7.10 8.28 4.67
CA GLY A 356 6.23 9.16 3.91
C GLY A 356 6.96 10.42 3.40
N ALA A 357 7.86 11.01 4.21
CA ALA A 357 8.70 12.13 3.80
C ALA A 357 9.52 11.81 2.53
N GLY A 358 10.29 10.72 2.58
CA GLY A 358 11.11 10.28 1.45
C GLY A 358 10.26 9.92 0.23
N ALA A 359 9.13 9.23 0.42
CA ALA A 359 8.24 8.87 -0.67
C ALA A 359 7.65 10.11 -1.38
N LEU A 360 7.28 11.16 -0.63
CA LEU A 360 6.81 12.42 -1.20
C LEU A 360 7.93 13.18 -1.92
N GLU A 361 9.11 13.27 -1.32
CA GLU A 361 10.29 13.91 -1.93
C GLU A 361 10.65 13.25 -3.26
N LEU A 362 10.71 11.92 -3.29
CA LEU A 362 11.01 11.15 -4.49
C LEU A 362 9.92 11.33 -5.57
N ALA A 363 8.64 11.32 -5.17
CA ALA A 363 7.52 11.56 -6.09
C ALA A 363 7.55 12.96 -6.72
N GLN A 364 8.09 13.95 -6.02
CA GLN A 364 8.28 15.31 -6.54
C GLN A 364 9.53 15.45 -7.42
N ALA A 365 10.45 14.48 -7.38
CA ALA A 365 11.69 14.49 -8.15
C ALA A 365 11.64 13.61 -9.42
N ILE A 366 10.67 12.68 -9.50
CA ILE A 366 10.46 11.78 -10.64
C ILE A 366 9.42 12.38 -11.59
N ASP A 367 9.83 12.73 -12.83
CA ASP A 367 8.88 13.16 -13.87
C ASP A 367 8.28 11.93 -14.58
N PRO A 368 6.99 11.59 -14.34
CA PRO A 368 6.37 10.42 -14.94
C PRO A 368 6.14 10.56 -16.47
N ARG A 369 6.43 11.73 -17.05
CA ARG A 369 6.35 11.99 -18.50
C ARG A 369 7.70 11.80 -19.19
N ALA A 370 8.77 11.51 -18.44
CA ALA A 370 10.10 11.29 -18.97
C ALA A 370 10.04 10.27 -20.12
N PRO A 371 10.56 10.59 -21.33
CA PRO A 371 10.61 9.64 -22.43
C PRO A 371 11.32 8.35 -22.06
N LEU A 372 10.92 7.24 -22.67
CA LEU A 372 11.62 5.97 -22.53
C LEU A 372 13.12 6.15 -22.85
N GLY A 373 13.98 5.59 -22.01
CA GLY A 373 15.45 5.72 -22.11
C GLY A 373 16.03 7.00 -21.50
N SER A 374 15.22 7.94 -21.02
CA SER A 374 15.70 9.12 -20.29
C SER A 374 15.64 8.94 -18.77
N SER A 375 16.47 9.70 -18.04
CA SER A 375 16.40 9.72 -16.57
C SER A 375 15.04 10.24 -16.12
N TRP A 376 14.35 9.46 -15.30
CA TRP A 376 13.12 9.89 -14.64
C TRP A 376 13.39 10.89 -13.54
N LEU A 377 14.56 10.79 -12.90
CA LEU A 377 14.99 11.70 -11.86
C LEU A 377 15.51 13.00 -12.48
N ILE A 378 14.84 14.11 -12.19
CA ILE A 378 15.19 15.43 -12.72
C ILE A 378 15.91 16.33 -11.71
N ALA A 379 15.94 15.93 -10.44
CA ALA A 379 16.62 16.62 -9.35
C ALA A 379 17.26 15.60 -8.41
N GLY A 380 18.44 15.92 -7.86
CA GLY A 380 19.05 15.05 -6.86
C GLY A 380 18.18 14.98 -5.60
N VAL A 381 17.95 13.78 -5.11
CA VAL A 381 17.32 13.52 -3.80
C VAL A 381 18.39 13.08 -2.81
N THR A 382 18.18 13.40 -1.53
CA THR A 382 19.04 12.83 -0.48
C THR A 382 18.39 11.53 -0.03
N GLU A 383 19.11 10.42 -0.10
CA GLU A 383 18.60 9.07 0.20
C GLU A 383 18.46 8.82 1.72
N SER A 384 17.98 9.84 2.43
CA SER A 384 17.69 9.82 3.86
C SER A 384 16.61 10.85 4.17
N SER A 385 15.79 10.58 5.18
CA SER A 385 14.78 11.53 5.65
C SER A 385 14.99 11.84 7.13
N THR A 386 14.63 13.05 7.55
CA THR A 386 14.68 13.45 8.97
C THR A 386 13.28 13.38 9.57
N ILE A 387 13.06 12.44 10.50
CA ILE A 387 11.80 12.24 11.21
C ILE A 387 12.09 12.30 12.72
N ASP A 388 11.33 13.10 13.47
CA ASP A 388 11.56 13.31 14.91
C ASP A 388 13.00 13.75 15.26
N GLY A 389 13.64 14.51 14.36
CA GLY A 389 15.04 14.94 14.51
C GLY A 389 16.10 13.83 14.27
N GLN A 390 15.68 12.61 13.91
CA GLN A 390 16.56 11.51 13.53
C GLN A 390 16.69 11.42 12.01
N THR A 391 17.91 11.29 11.50
CA THR A 391 18.17 10.98 10.09
C THR A 391 18.09 9.47 9.88
N ILE A 392 17.17 9.05 9.03
CA ILE A 392 16.89 7.66 8.70
C ILE A 392 17.27 7.44 7.23
N SER A 393 18.17 6.50 6.97
CA SER A 393 18.57 6.14 5.60
C SER A 393 17.46 5.35 4.92
N TRP A 394 17.25 5.58 3.63
CA TRP A 394 16.33 4.78 2.83
C TRP A 394 16.91 3.38 2.62
N GLY A 395 16.04 2.38 2.53
CA GLY A 395 16.42 0.99 2.28
C GLY A 395 16.82 0.72 0.84
N GLN A 396 16.36 1.54 -0.11
CA GLN A 396 16.70 1.50 -1.54
C GLN A 396 16.35 0.19 -2.27
N ASN A 397 15.46 -0.62 -1.68
CA ASN A 397 15.11 -1.95 -2.18
C ASN A 397 13.69 -1.98 -2.78
N ILE A 398 13.53 -2.73 -3.87
CA ILE A 398 12.23 -3.04 -4.46
C ILE A 398 12.06 -4.56 -4.49
N VAL A 399 10.91 -5.05 -4.00
CA VAL A 399 10.58 -6.47 -3.83
C VAL A 399 9.40 -6.83 -4.74
N TRP A 400 9.64 -7.40 -5.93
CA TRP A 400 8.58 -7.68 -6.91
C TRP A 400 8.58 -9.14 -7.36
N GLY A 401 7.48 -9.85 -7.12
CA GLY A 401 7.33 -11.26 -7.53
C GLY A 401 8.39 -12.16 -6.90
N ASP A 402 8.97 -13.05 -7.70
CA ASP A 402 10.06 -13.96 -7.29
C ASP A 402 11.45 -13.32 -7.38
N ASN A 403 11.53 -12.05 -7.79
CA ASN A 403 12.79 -11.35 -8.02
C ASN A 403 12.95 -10.17 -7.07
N ILE A 404 14.10 -10.09 -6.41
CA ILE A 404 14.50 -8.90 -5.66
C ILE A 404 15.34 -8.05 -6.63
N VAL A 405 14.90 -6.81 -6.86
CA VAL A 405 15.67 -5.83 -7.64
C VAL A 405 16.22 -4.83 -6.65
N TRP A 406 17.52 -4.95 -6.39
CA TRP A 406 18.29 -3.94 -5.69
C TRP A 406 19.28 -3.31 -6.65
N GLY A 407 19.69 -2.07 -6.38
CA GLY A 407 20.64 -1.39 -7.24
C GLY A 407 21.18 -0.14 -6.57
N ASP A 408 22.48 -0.13 -6.33
CA ASP A 408 23.21 1.06 -5.94
C ASP A 408 23.65 1.77 -7.20
N SER A 409 23.13 2.98 -7.47
CA SER A 409 23.89 4.09 -8.09
C SER A 409 23.05 5.36 -8.25
N LEU A 410 22.94 6.14 -7.16
CA LEU A 410 23.05 7.60 -7.22
C LEU A 410 24.29 8.05 -6.44
N ARG A 411 25.44 7.70 -7.04
CA ARG A 411 26.82 8.10 -6.70
C ARG A 411 27.47 7.49 -5.45
N THR A 412 28.60 6.85 -5.78
CA THR A 412 29.84 6.59 -5.02
C THR A 412 29.92 5.41 -4.03
N LEU A 413 30.63 4.41 -4.55
CA LEU A 413 31.62 3.54 -3.89
C LEU A 413 31.14 2.29 -3.13
N THR A 414 31.37 1.17 -3.82
CA THR A 414 31.96 -0.07 -3.29
C THR A 414 31.20 -0.75 -2.15
N THR A 415 30.09 -1.43 -2.48
CA THR A 415 29.98 -2.91 -2.53
C THR A 415 28.50 -3.29 -2.51
N ALA A 416 27.90 -3.52 -3.66
CA ALA A 416 26.65 -4.28 -3.75
C ALA A 416 26.75 -5.28 -4.89
N THR A 417 26.59 -6.55 -4.55
CA THR A 417 26.50 -7.68 -5.48
C THR A 417 25.02 -7.94 -5.73
N ASN A 418 24.55 -7.88 -6.98
CA ASN A 418 23.15 -8.16 -7.35
C ASN A 418 22.96 -9.62 -7.80
N ILE A 419 21.90 -10.28 -7.32
CA ILE A 419 21.49 -11.64 -7.72
C ILE A 419 20.01 -11.58 -8.14
N VAL A 420 19.72 -11.88 -9.40
CA VAL A 420 18.37 -12.16 -9.90
C VAL A 420 18.34 -13.63 -10.35
N TRP A 421 17.43 -14.42 -9.78
CA TRP A 421 17.19 -15.82 -10.12
C TRP A 421 15.70 -16.04 -10.30
N GLY A 422 15.31 -16.73 -11.37
CA GLY A 422 13.97 -17.29 -11.51
C GLY A 422 13.48 -17.30 -12.95
N ASP A 423 12.95 -18.45 -13.35
CA ASP A 423 12.17 -18.60 -14.58
C ASP A 423 10.82 -17.87 -14.38
N ASN A 424 10.58 -16.73 -15.05
CA ASN A 424 9.31 -16.36 -15.71
C ASN A 424 9.15 -14.86 -16.05
N ILE A 425 8.55 -14.65 -17.24
CA ILE A 425 7.76 -13.52 -17.77
C ILE A 425 8.10 -12.11 -17.25
N VAL A 426 8.90 -11.40 -18.05
CA VAL A 426 9.11 -9.97 -17.92
C VAL A 426 8.12 -9.23 -18.83
N TRP A 427 7.30 -8.34 -18.27
CA TRP A 427 6.31 -7.55 -19.02
C TRP A 427 6.86 -6.15 -19.33
N GLY A 428 6.75 -5.73 -20.61
CA GLY A 428 7.16 -4.40 -21.08
C GLY A 428 8.60 -4.30 -21.59
N ASP A 429 8.90 -3.20 -22.30
CA ASP A 429 10.24 -2.89 -22.80
C ASP A 429 11.21 -2.71 -21.62
N ASN A 430 12.09 -3.68 -21.40
CA ASN A 430 13.12 -3.60 -20.35
C ASN A 430 14.51 -3.57 -20.97
N ILE A 431 15.31 -2.63 -20.49
CA ILE A 431 16.74 -2.53 -20.75
C ILE A 431 17.45 -3.36 -19.69
N VAL A 432 18.14 -4.42 -20.11
CA VAL A 432 19.08 -5.19 -19.27
C VAL A 432 20.49 -4.70 -19.59
N TRP A 433 21.21 -4.18 -18.58
CA TRP A 433 22.61 -3.75 -18.71
C TRP A 433 23.58 -4.81 -18.20
N GLY A 434 24.72 -4.92 -18.90
CA GLY A 434 25.90 -5.65 -18.45
C GLY A 434 27.08 -5.26 -19.32
N ASP A 435 27.93 -4.34 -18.84
CA ASP A 435 29.13 -3.94 -19.56
C ASP A 435 30.34 -4.74 -19.08
N SER A 436 31.03 -5.34 -20.05
CA SER A 436 32.32 -5.98 -19.88
C SER A 436 33.41 -4.96 -19.60
N TYR A 437 34.38 -5.30 -18.75
CA TYR A 437 35.74 -4.81 -18.98
C TYR A 437 36.79 -5.85 -18.60
N ALA A 438 37.59 -6.20 -19.60
CA ALA A 438 38.68 -7.17 -19.53
C ALA A 438 40.00 -6.45 -19.23
N ILE A 439 40.74 -6.88 -18.21
CA ILE A 439 42.20 -6.77 -18.17
C ILE A 439 42.79 -8.06 -17.55
N HIS A 440 43.45 -8.85 -18.41
CA HIS A 440 44.40 -9.94 -18.17
C HIS A 440 43.97 -11.18 -17.35
N GLY A 441 43.82 -12.30 -18.07
CA GLY A 441 44.10 -13.65 -17.53
C GLY A 441 42.93 -14.62 -17.52
N THR A 442 42.73 -15.31 -18.65
CA THR A 442 42.17 -16.66 -18.83
C THR A 442 41.09 -17.19 -17.86
N ASN A 443 39.88 -17.34 -18.44
CA ASN A 443 38.77 -18.23 -18.07
C ASN A 443 37.83 -17.77 -16.94
N GLY A 444 36.94 -16.84 -17.26
CA GLY A 444 35.62 -16.72 -16.67
C GLY A 444 34.58 -16.69 -17.78
N GLN A 445 34.01 -17.85 -18.11
CA GLN A 445 32.85 -17.94 -18.99
C GLN A 445 31.62 -17.56 -18.18
N ASN A 446 30.82 -16.59 -18.63
CA ASN A 446 29.41 -16.57 -18.29
C ASN A 446 28.61 -16.76 -19.58
N ILE A 447 27.94 -17.89 -19.56
CA ILE A 447 27.22 -18.56 -20.62
C ILE A 447 25.74 -18.29 -20.33
N VAL A 448 25.03 -17.70 -21.28
CA VAL A 448 23.55 -17.62 -21.24
C VAL A 448 23.02 -18.93 -21.82
N TRP A 449 22.31 -19.72 -21.00
CA TRP A 449 21.45 -20.82 -21.48
C TRP A 449 20.05 -20.60 -20.96
N GLY A 450 19.10 -20.72 -21.86
CA GLY A 450 17.66 -20.61 -21.61
C GLY A 450 16.94 -20.35 -22.93
N ASP A 451 15.96 -21.17 -23.26
CA ASP A 451 15.31 -21.20 -24.57
C ASP A 451 14.37 -20.00 -24.77
N ASN A 452 14.61 -19.21 -25.82
CA ASN A 452 13.86 -18.00 -26.20
C ASN A 452 12.37 -18.26 -26.53
N ILE A 453 11.49 -17.28 -26.25
CA ILE A 453 10.54 -16.67 -27.24
C ILE A 453 10.30 -15.18 -26.89
N VAL A 454 10.50 -14.30 -27.88
CA VAL A 454 10.42 -12.83 -27.84
C VAL A 454 9.26 -12.35 -28.71
N TRP A 455 8.49 -11.34 -28.27
CA TRP A 455 7.58 -10.55 -29.13
C TRP A 455 7.64 -9.06 -28.76
N GLY A 456 8.07 -8.22 -29.71
CA GLY A 456 8.10 -6.74 -29.61
C GLY A 456 9.38 -6.14 -30.21
N ASP A 457 9.24 -5.07 -31.01
CA ASP A 457 10.30 -4.50 -31.85
C ASP A 457 11.35 -3.72 -31.03
N ASN A 458 12.57 -4.26 -30.95
CA ASN A 458 13.72 -3.63 -30.30
C ASN A 458 14.48 -2.70 -31.27
N ILE A 459 14.75 -1.46 -30.83
CA ILE A 459 15.77 -0.58 -31.40
C ILE A 459 16.95 -0.54 -30.44
N VAL A 460 18.13 -0.99 -30.89
CA VAL A 460 19.39 -0.97 -30.16
C VAL A 460 20.16 0.30 -30.51
N TRP A 461 20.40 1.19 -29.55
CA TRP A 461 21.38 2.28 -29.68
C TRP A 461 22.18 2.44 -28.39
N GLY A 462 23.49 2.64 -28.55
CA GLY A 462 24.44 2.98 -27.50
C GLY A 462 25.34 4.11 -28.00
N ASP A 463 25.53 5.13 -27.17
CA ASP A 463 26.14 6.38 -27.59
C ASP A 463 27.48 6.59 -26.88
N VAL A 464 28.60 6.36 -27.59
CA VAL A 464 29.71 7.34 -27.63
C VAL A 464 30.42 7.24 -29.00
N PHE A 465 30.20 8.25 -29.84
CA PHE A 465 30.93 8.64 -31.06
C PHE A 465 31.64 7.55 -31.90
N ILE A 466 31.06 7.21 -33.05
CA ILE A 466 31.82 6.89 -34.27
C ILE A 466 31.78 8.12 -35.18
N ARG A 467 32.95 8.70 -35.47
CA ARG A 467 33.12 9.53 -36.66
C ARG A 467 32.95 8.65 -37.90
N VAL A 468 32.16 9.11 -38.85
CA VAL A 468 31.96 8.49 -40.17
C VAL A 468 33.31 8.24 -40.86
N GLN A 469 33.52 7.04 -41.40
CA GLN A 469 34.23 6.90 -42.68
C GLN A 469 33.56 5.83 -43.56
N GLN A 470 33.16 6.32 -44.74
CA GLN A 470 32.57 5.74 -45.97
C GLN A 470 31.67 4.51 -45.88
#